data_AF-A0A6M0AYA5-F1
#
_entry.id   AF-A0A6M0AYA5-F1
#
_cell.length_a   1.000
_cell.length_b   1.000
_cell.length_c   1.000
_cell.angle_alpha   90.00
_cell.angle_beta   90.00
_cell.angle_gamma   90.00
#
_symmetry.space_group_name_H-M   'P 1'
#
loop_
_entity.id
_entity.type
_entity.pdbx_description
1 polymer ?
#
loop_
_entity_poly.entity_id
_entity_poly.type
_entity_poly.pdbx_seq_one_letter_code
_entity_poly.pdbx_strand_id
1 'polypeptide(L)'
;MRLPAFLKLSLNPERREYSIKNYHNSYTDPYFVEYIKKINGRPLREGDFVRQGELLARVDQRKLASDVTVAAAAEVEATKGVITAMASLQQSQASVRAEQANQARALASLAQAKADMKKAIAARNLAETEMKRYQRLWQQGVVSASDRDRAVTQFQDAQAAV
;
A
#
# COMPACT_ATOMS: atom_id res chain seq x y z
N MET A 1 33.63 -11.38 13.17
CA MET A 1 32.77 -11.55 14.36
C MET A 1 33.69 -11.71 15.57
N ARG A 2 33.83 -10.69 16.42
CA ARG A 2 34.72 -10.73 17.60
C ARG A 2 33.94 -10.27 18.83
N LEU A 3 34.02 -11.09 19.88
CA LEU A 3 33.17 -11.05 21.05
C LEU A 3 33.51 -9.85 21.98
N PRO A 4 32.53 -9.32 22.73
CA PRO A 4 32.78 -8.26 23.71
C PRO A 4 33.73 -8.73 24.82
N ALA A 5 34.41 -7.78 25.47
CA ALA A 5 35.33 -8.04 26.57
C ALA A 5 34.64 -8.85 27.69
N PHE A 6 35.12 -10.07 27.92
CA PHE A 6 34.67 -10.92 29.02
C PHE A 6 35.63 -10.79 30.19
N LEU A 7 35.17 -10.20 31.30
CA LEU A 7 35.83 -10.29 32.59
C LEU A 7 35.70 -11.74 33.08
N LYS A 8 36.77 -12.54 33.02
CA LYS A 8 36.76 -13.90 33.56
C LYS A 8 37.00 -13.84 35.08
N LEU A 9 35.98 -14.17 35.84
CA LEU A 9 36.05 -14.33 37.30
C LEU A 9 36.56 -15.73 37.63
N SER A 10 37.62 -15.83 38.43
CA SER A 10 38.11 -17.10 39.00
C SER A 10 37.62 -17.22 40.43
N LEU A 11 36.90 -18.30 40.75
CA LEU A 11 36.43 -18.61 42.10
C LEU A 11 37.60 -19.09 42.98
N ASN A 12 37.77 -18.52 44.18
CA ASN A 12 38.56 -19.13 45.24
C ASN A 12 37.63 -19.88 46.21
N PRO A 13 37.64 -21.23 46.21
CA PRO A 13 36.67 -22.04 46.97
C PRO A 13 36.84 -21.94 48.49
N GLU A 14 37.98 -21.48 49.00
CA GLU A 14 38.24 -21.39 50.45
C GLU A 14 37.69 -20.11 51.11
N ARG A 15 37.43 -19.05 50.33
CA ARG A 15 37.01 -17.74 50.87
C ARG A 15 35.71 -17.20 50.27
N ARG A 16 35.08 -17.92 49.34
CA ARG A 16 33.92 -17.44 48.56
C ARG A 16 34.16 -16.07 47.88
N GLU A 17 35.40 -15.81 47.49
CA GLU A 17 35.83 -14.56 46.86
C GLU A 17 36.22 -14.83 45.40
N TYR A 18 35.90 -13.91 44.50
CA TYR A 18 36.27 -14.00 43.09
C TYR A 18 37.43 -13.04 42.83
N SER A 19 38.45 -13.52 42.10
CA SER A 19 39.54 -12.68 41.61
C SER A 19 39.46 -12.51 40.09
N ILE A 20 39.83 -11.33 39.62
CA ILE A 20 39.85 -11.00 38.19
C ILE A 20 41.08 -11.65 37.55
N LYS A 21 40.88 -12.49 36.53
CA LYS A 21 41.95 -13.01 35.67
C LYS A 21 41.75 -12.51 34.23
N ASN A 22 42.78 -11.87 33.68
CA ASN A 22 42.86 -11.17 32.40
C ASN A 22 42.02 -9.87 32.31
N TYR A 23 42.62 -8.74 32.67
CA TYR A 23 42.11 -7.42 32.26
C TYR A 23 42.76 -7.02 30.92
N HIS A 24 42.14 -7.39 29.79
CA HIS A 24 42.60 -6.94 28.48
C HIS A 24 41.77 -5.74 28.02
N ASN A 25 42.35 -4.55 28.10
CA ASN A 25 41.71 -3.29 27.69
C ASN A 25 41.80 -3.11 26.16
N SER A 26 41.24 -4.02 25.38
CA SER A 26 41.10 -3.84 23.93
C SER A 26 39.75 -3.18 23.62
N TYR A 27 39.60 -1.91 24.01
CA TYR A 27 38.49 -1.09 23.53
C TYR A 27 38.80 -0.68 22.08
N THR A 28 38.15 -1.32 21.11
CA THR A 28 38.28 -0.97 19.68
C THR A 28 37.29 0.13 19.28
N ASP A 29 36.27 0.39 20.09
CA ASP A 29 35.44 1.59 20.02
C ASP A 29 35.73 2.47 21.23
N PRO A 30 35.93 3.79 21.08
CA PRO A 30 36.29 4.70 22.17
C PRO A 30 35.08 4.94 23.08
N TYR A 31 34.71 3.93 23.84
CA TYR A 31 33.76 4.04 24.92
C TYR A 31 34.49 4.60 26.14
N PHE A 32 34.16 5.84 26.51
CA PHE A 32 34.72 6.45 27.71
C PHE A 32 34.17 5.72 28.94
N VAL A 33 35.07 5.20 29.78
CA VAL A 33 34.68 4.60 31.05
C VAL A 33 34.42 5.74 32.03
N GLU A 34 33.16 5.92 32.42
CA GLU A 34 32.71 6.99 33.32
C GLU A 34 33.04 6.67 34.79
N TYR A 35 33.08 5.38 35.13
CA TYR A 35 33.36 4.91 36.48
C TYR A 35 34.21 3.65 36.45
N ILE A 36 35.23 3.61 37.30
CA ILE A 36 35.95 2.39 37.68
C ILE A 36 35.96 2.34 39.21
N LYS A 37 35.58 1.20 39.79
CA LYS A 37 35.60 0.98 41.23
C LYS A 37 36.99 1.24 41.79
N LYS A 38 37.07 1.83 42.99
CA LYS A 38 38.33 1.98 43.73
C LYS A 38 38.39 0.96 44.88
N ILE A 39 39.54 0.32 45.06
CA ILE A 39 39.86 -0.55 46.20
C ILE A 39 41.05 0.08 46.91
N ASN A 40 40.92 0.40 48.21
CA ASN A 40 41.98 1.03 49.00
C ASN A 40 42.55 2.31 48.35
N GLY A 41 41.66 3.14 47.77
CA GLY A 41 42.03 4.42 47.14
C GLY A 41 42.61 4.32 45.71
N ARG A 42 42.96 3.11 45.23
CA ARG A 42 43.44 2.88 43.85
C ARG A 42 42.33 2.34 42.94
N PRO A 43 42.35 2.62 41.62
CA PRO A 43 41.43 2.00 40.67
C PRO A 43 41.63 0.48 40.64
N LEU A 44 40.52 -0.25 40.45
CA LEU A 44 40.46 -1.70 40.33
C LEU A 44 41.45 -2.22 39.28
N ARG A 45 42.21 -3.26 39.62
CA ARG A 45 43.15 -3.94 38.72
C ARG A 45 42.96 -5.45 38.74
N GLU A 46 43.61 -6.12 37.79
CA GLU A 46 43.70 -7.57 37.77
C GLU A 46 44.28 -8.11 39.09
N GLY A 47 43.71 -9.21 39.60
CA GLY A 47 44.08 -9.81 40.88
C GLY A 47 43.40 -9.21 42.12
N ASP A 48 42.72 -8.07 42.02
CA ASP A 48 41.91 -7.55 43.13
C ASP A 48 40.67 -8.44 43.38
N PHE A 49 40.27 -8.58 44.65
CA PHE A 49 39.09 -9.35 45.05
C PHE A 49 37.80 -8.53 44.90
N VAL A 50 36.79 -9.16 44.32
CA VAL A 50 35.47 -8.55 44.09
C VAL A 50 34.35 -9.52 44.46
N ARG A 51 33.16 -8.97 44.76
CA ARG A 51 31.97 -9.78 45.04
C ARG A 51 31.15 -9.98 43.77
N GLN A 52 30.47 -11.12 43.67
CA GLN A 52 29.54 -11.37 42.57
C GLN A 52 28.39 -10.35 42.60
N GLY A 53 28.04 -9.79 41.43
CA GLY A 53 27.01 -8.77 41.29
C GLY A 53 27.48 -7.34 41.59
N GLU A 54 28.74 -7.15 41.96
CA GLU A 54 29.29 -5.83 42.27
C GLU A 54 29.60 -5.02 41.00
N LEU A 55 29.26 -3.72 40.99
CA LEU A 55 29.57 -2.83 39.88
C LEU A 55 31.07 -2.52 39.84
N LEU A 56 31.74 -3.01 38.79
CA LEU A 56 33.19 -2.87 38.63
C LEU A 56 33.56 -1.65 37.79
N ALA A 57 32.79 -1.41 36.73
CA ALA A 57 32.96 -0.28 35.84
C ALA A 57 31.62 0.13 35.22
N ARG A 58 31.49 1.42 34.86
CA ARG A 58 30.36 1.95 34.08
C ARG A 58 30.92 2.63 32.83
N VAL A 59 30.38 2.26 31.69
CA VAL A 59 30.66 2.91 30.40
C VAL A 59 29.72 4.11 30.24
N ASP A 60 30.19 5.19 29.59
CA ASP A 60 29.36 6.33 29.22
C ASP A 60 28.24 5.89 28.25
N GLN A 61 27.01 5.97 28.72
CA GLN A 61 25.82 5.52 28.00
C GLN A 61 25.25 6.59 27.07
N ARG A 62 25.78 7.83 27.05
CA ARG A 62 25.17 8.93 26.28
C ARG A 62 25.09 8.64 24.79
N LYS A 63 26.16 8.06 24.22
CA LYS A 63 26.17 7.66 22.80
C LYS A 63 25.15 6.54 22.53
N LEU A 64 25.11 5.53 23.40
CA LEU A 64 24.16 4.42 23.27
C LEU A 64 22.70 4.91 23.39
N ALA A 65 22.42 5.81 24.34
CA ALA A 65 21.10 6.41 24.50
C ALA A 65 20.71 7.22 23.25
N SER A 66 21.64 8.01 22.70
CA SER A 66 21.43 8.73 21.44
C SER A 66 21.12 7.77 20.28
N ASP A 67 21.91 6.70 20.12
CA ASP A 67 21.71 5.71 19.06
C ASP A 67 20.34 5.02 19.19
N VAL A 68 19.91 4.69 20.41
CA VAL A 68 18.57 4.14 20.69
C VAL A 68 17.47 5.15 20.32
N THR A 69 17.62 6.43 20.66
CA THR A 69 16.63 7.46 20.29
C THR A 69 16.53 7.67 18.78
N VAL A 70 17.66 7.66 18.06
CA VAL A 70 17.69 7.79 16.61
C VAL A 70 17.05 6.56 15.95
N ALA A 71 17.35 5.36 16.45
CA ALA A 71 16.75 4.12 15.95
C ALA A 71 15.23 4.09 16.16
N ALA A 72 14.75 4.50 17.34
CA ALA A 72 13.31 4.59 17.63
C ALA A 72 12.61 5.62 16.72
N ALA A 73 13.23 6.77 16.47
CA ALA A 73 12.70 7.76 15.53
C ALA A 73 12.63 7.21 14.10
N ALA A 74 13.66 6.49 13.66
CA ALA A 74 13.69 5.85 12.34
C ALA A 74 12.58 4.79 12.18
N GLU A 75 12.30 4.01 13.23
CA GLU A 75 11.19 3.04 13.25
C GLU A 75 9.82 3.73 13.12
N VAL A 76 9.62 4.83 13.85
CA VAL A 76 8.39 5.64 13.75
C VAL A 76 8.21 6.21 12.35
N GLU A 77 9.27 6.72 11.72
CA GLU A 77 9.16 7.23 10.34
C GLU A 77 8.92 6.11 9.32
N ALA A 78 9.55 4.95 9.50
CA ALA A 78 9.31 3.78 8.64
C ALA A 78 7.85 3.30 8.73
N THR A 79 7.29 3.22 9.94
CA THR A 79 5.88 2.83 10.15
C THR A 79 4.91 3.85 9.56
N LYS A 80 5.17 5.16 9.69
CA LYS A 80 4.39 6.20 8.99
C LYS A 80 4.44 6.02 7.47
N GLY A 81 5.62 5.71 6.93
CA GLY A 81 5.81 5.42 5.51
C GLY A 81 4.94 4.26 5.03
N VAL A 82 4.90 3.15 5.80
CA VAL A 82 4.05 2.00 5.51
C VAL A 82 2.57 2.37 5.55
N ILE A 83 2.11 3.08 6.59
CA ILE A 83 0.71 3.51 6.71
C ILE A 83 0.30 4.38 5.51
N THR A 84 1.16 5.31 5.11
CA THR A 84 0.91 6.20 3.96
C THR A 84 0.84 5.43 2.65
N ALA A 85 1.72 4.44 2.46
CA ALA A 85 1.71 3.58 1.29
C ALA A 85 0.44 2.71 1.25
N MET A 86 0.01 2.17 2.38
CA MET A 86 -1.24 1.40 2.49
C MET A 86 -2.46 2.25 2.18
N ALA A 87 -2.53 3.48 2.70
CA ALA A 87 -3.61 4.42 2.41
C ALA A 87 -3.65 4.77 0.91
N SER A 88 -2.49 5.05 0.31
CA SER A 88 -2.36 5.30 -1.13
C SER A 88 -2.82 4.11 -1.97
N LEU A 89 -2.45 2.88 -1.57
CA LEU A 89 -2.89 1.66 -2.23
C LEU A 89 -4.42 1.49 -2.14
N GLN A 90 -5.00 1.69 -0.96
CA GLN A 90 -6.45 1.58 -0.76
C GLN A 90 -7.21 2.61 -1.61
N GLN A 91 -6.70 3.84 -1.69
CA GLN A 91 -7.27 4.88 -2.54
C GLN A 91 -7.19 4.49 -4.03
N SER A 92 -6.04 4.00 -4.49
CA SER A 92 -5.86 3.53 -5.87
C SER A 92 -6.82 2.38 -6.20
N GLN A 93 -6.97 1.40 -5.30
CA GLN A 93 -7.93 0.30 -5.46
C GLN A 93 -9.38 0.78 -5.50
N ALA A 94 -9.73 1.83 -4.75
CA ALA A 94 -11.06 2.43 -4.83
C ALA A 94 -11.29 3.10 -6.19
N SER A 95 -10.31 3.83 -6.71
CA SER A 95 -10.36 4.45 -8.04
C SER A 95 -10.51 3.41 -9.15
N VAL A 96 -9.75 2.31 -9.10
CA VAL A 96 -9.86 1.21 -10.08
C VAL A 96 -11.26 0.60 -10.05
N ARG A 97 -11.83 0.36 -8.86
CA ARG A 97 -13.20 -0.17 -8.75
C ARG A 97 -14.25 0.79 -9.30
N ALA A 98 -14.10 2.09 -9.05
CA ALA A 98 -14.99 3.11 -9.61
C ALA A 98 -14.93 3.12 -11.13
N GLU A 99 -13.73 3.01 -11.70
CA GLU A 99 -13.53 3.02 -13.15
C GLU A 99 -14.06 1.74 -13.81
N GLN A 100 -13.87 0.58 -13.19
CA GLN A 100 -14.49 -0.67 -13.64
C GLN A 100 -16.03 -0.57 -13.65
N ALA A 101 -16.62 0.07 -12.65
CA ALA A 101 -18.06 0.30 -12.62
C ALA A 101 -18.52 1.28 -13.72
N ASN A 102 -17.72 2.32 -14.01
CA ASN A 102 -17.99 3.23 -15.13
C ASN A 102 -17.92 2.50 -16.47
N GLN A 103 -16.90 1.65 -16.67
CA GLN A 103 -16.76 0.84 -17.87
C GLN A 103 -17.94 -0.11 -18.05
N ALA A 104 -18.38 -0.79 -16.99
CA ALA A 104 -19.54 -1.67 -17.04
C ALA A 104 -20.82 -0.92 -17.42
N ARG A 105 -21.03 0.27 -16.86
CA ARG A 105 -22.16 1.16 -17.23
C ARG A 105 -22.08 1.59 -18.69
N ALA A 106 -20.90 1.98 -19.17
CA ALA A 106 -20.70 2.37 -20.57
C ALA A 106 -20.97 1.21 -21.54
N LEU A 107 -20.54 0.00 -21.21
CA LEU A 107 -20.81 -1.20 -22.02
C LEU A 107 -22.31 -1.54 -22.04
N ALA A 108 -23.00 -1.40 -20.92
CA ALA A 108 -24.46 -1.58 -20.86
C ALA A 108 -25.19 -0.54 -21.72
N SER A 109 -24.81 0.75 -21.63
CA SER A 109 -25.37 1.81 -22.47
C SER A 109 -25.10 1.57 -23.95
N LEU A 110 -23.90 1.09 -24.31
CA LEU A 110 -23.57 0.74 -25.69
C LEU A 110 -24.41 -0.44 -26.19
N ALA A 111 -24.62 -1.46 -25.36
CA ALA A 111 -25.47 -2.61 -25.70
C ALA A 111 -26.92 -2.17 -25.93
N GLN A 112 -27.44 -1.29 -25.07
CA GLN A 112 -28.77 -0.72 -25.21
C GLN A 112 -28.89 0.12 -26.49
N ALA A 113 -27.95 1.04 -26.74
CA ALA A 113 -27.93 1.85 -27.96
C ALA A 113 -27.87 1.00 -29.22
N LYS A 114 -27.11 -0.10 -29.22
CA LYS A 114 -27.09 -1.05 -30.35
C LYS A 114 -28.42 -1.76 -30.53
N ALA A 115 -29.12 -2.11 -29.45
CA ALA A 115 -30.45 -2.72 -29.53
C ALA A 115 -31.48 -1.72 -30.08
N ASP A 116 -31.45 -0.47 -29.61
CA ASP A 116 -32.32 0.61 -30.06
C ASP A 116 -32.08 0.93 -31.53
N MET A 117 -30.81 0.99 -31.97
CA MET A 117 -30.46 1.14 -33.39
C MET A 117 -31.03 0.00 -34.25
N LYS A 118 -30.89 -1.26 -33.80
CA LYS A 118 -31.47 -2.41 -34.53
C LYS A 118 -32.99 -2.30 -34.63
N LYS A 119 -33.65 -1.87 -33.55
CA LYS A 119 -35.10 -1.65 -33.53
C LYS A 119 -35.52 -0.53 -34.49
N ALA A 120 -34.78 0.58 -34.51
CA ALA A 120 -35.02 1.69 -35.43
C ALA A 120 -34.85 1.26 -36.89
N ILE A 121 -33.78 0.52 -37.21
CA ILE A 121 -33.56 -0.04 -38.56
C ILE A 121 -34.72 -0.94 -38.98
N ALA A 122 -35.18 -1.83 -38.08
CA ALA A 122 -36.31 -2.71 -38.37
C ALA A 122 -37.60 -1.91 -38.63
N ALA A 123 -37.88 -0.90 -37.81
CA ALA A 123 -39.03 -0.01 -37.98
C ALA A 123 -38.96 0.77 -39.31
N ARG A 124 -37.79 1.30 -39.66
CA ARG A 124 -37.54 1.97 -40.95
C ARG A 124 -37.77 1.05 -42.14
N ASN A 125 -37.31 -0.20 -42.07
CA ASN A 125 -37.51 -1.17 -43.14
C ASN A 125 -38.99 -1.59 -43.30
N LEU A 126 -39.72 -1.71 -42.19
CA LEU A 126 -41.17 -1.93 -42.23
C LEU A 126 -41.88 -0.75 -42.89
N ALA A 127 -41.60 0.48 -42.42
CA ALA A 127 -42.20 1.69 -42.97
C ALA A 127 -41.88 1.88 -44.46
N GLU A 128 -40.66 1.54 -44.90
CA GLU A 128 -40.29 1.54 -46.31
C GLU A 128 -41.16 0.59 -47.14
N THR A 129 -41.40 -0.61 -46.60
CA THR A 129 -42.22 -1.63 -47.26
C THR A 129 -43.68 -1.18 -47.35
N GLU A 130 -44.21 -0.58 -46.28
CA GLU A 130 -45.56 -0.04 -46.26
C GLU A 130 -45.72 1.14 -47.22
N MET A 131 -44.79 2.08 -47.22
CA MET A 131 -44.78 3.19 -48.19
C MET A 131 -44.82 2.67 -49.63
N LYS A 132 -43.96 1.72 -49.98
CA LYS A 132 -43.94 1.09 -51.32
C LYS A 132 -45.27 0.38 -51.64
N ARG A 133 -45.92 -0.24 -50.66
CA ARG A 133 -47.24 -0.87 -50.83
C ARG A 133 -48.32 0.18 -51.11
N TYR A 134 -48.40 1.22 -50.29
CA TYR A 134 -49.40 2.28 -50.45
C TYR A 134 -49.21 3.08 -51.74
N GLN A 135 -47.97 3.29 -52.18
CA GLN A 135 -47.68 3.92 -53.46
C GLN A 135 -48.25 3.12 -54.64
N ARG A 136 -48.11 1.78 -54.63
CA ARG A 136 -48.71 0.91 -55.65
C ARG A 136 -50.24 0.90 -55.59
N LEU A 137 -50.82 0.80 -54.40
CA LEU A 137 -52.28 0.81 -54.23
C LEU A 137 -52.90 2.14 -54.69
N TRP A 138 -52.21 3.26 -54.46
CA TRP A 138 -52.65 4.57 -54.92
C TRP A 138 -52.62 4.67 -56.44
N GLN A 139 -51.56 4.17 -57.09
CA GLN A 139 -51.48 4.08 -58.56
C GLN A 139 -52.59 3.22 -59.16
N GLN A 140 -53.06 2.21 -58.42
CA GLN A 140 -54.20 1.36 -58.80
C GLN A 140 -55.57 1.97 -58.47
N GLY A 141 -55.62 3.16 -57.84
CA GLY A 141 -56.85 3.82 -57.43
C GLY A 141 -57.57 3.17 -56.24
N VAL A 142 -56.91 2.25 -55.52
CA VAL A 142 -57.49 1.48 -54.40
C VAL A 142 -57.50 2.27 -53.09
N VAL A 143 -56.58 3.23 -52.93
CA VAL A 143 -56.44 4.07 -51.72
C VAL A 143 -56.32 5.55 -52.10
N SER A 144 -56.56 6.44 -51.13
CA SER A 144 -56.50 7.88 -51.35
C SER A 144 -55.06 8.41 -51.41
N ALA A 145 -54.88 9.62 -51.97
CA ALA A 145 -53.58 10.31 -51.92
C ALA A 145 -53.13 10.58 -50.47
N SER A 146 -54.07 10.92 -49.58
CA SER A 146 -53.78 11.15 -48.16
C SER A 146 -53.21 9.91 -47.46
N ASP A 147 -53.73 8.71 -47.76
CA ASP A 147 -53.22 7.47 -47.16
C ASP A 147 -51.80 7.16 -47.62
N ARG A 148 -51.50 7.42 -48.89
CA ARG A 148 -50.14 7.31 -49.44
C ARG A 148 -49.19 8.32 -48.81
N ASP A 149 -49.63 9.57 -48.64
CA ASP A 149 -48.81 10.61 -48.04
C ASP A 149 -48.51 10.32 -46.55
N ARG A 150 -49.47 9.79 -45.79
CA ARG A 150 -49.21 9.31 -44.42
C ARG A 150 -48.12 8.24 -44.36
N ALA A 151 -48.16 7.27 -45.29
CA ALA A 151 -47.15 6.22 -45.34
C ALA A 151 -45.75 6.76 -45.72
N VAL A 152 -45.69 7.79 -46.56
CA VAL A 152 -44.44 8.50 -46.88
C VAL A 152 -43.89 9.23 -45.67
N THR A 153 -44.73 9.99 -44.96
CA THR A 153 -44.32 10.68 -43.72
C THR A 153 -43.85 9.68 -42.66
N GLN A 154 -44.57 8.58 -42.47
CA GLN A 154 -44.18 7.53 -41.51
C GLN A 154 -42.82 6.90 -41.83
N PHE A 155 -42.49 6.72 -43.12
CA PHE A 155 -41.15 6.28 -43.52
C PHE A 155 -40.09 7.34 -43.24
N GLN A 156 -40.36 8.61 -43.52
CA GLN A 156 -39.44 9.72 -43.24
C GLN A 156 -39.16 9.84 -41.73
N ASP A 157 -40.19 9.74 -40.90
CA ASP A 157 -40.07 9.76 -39.44
C ASP A 157 -39.24 8.56 -38.93
N ALA A 158 -39.48 7.37 -39.46
CA ALA A 158 -38.71 6.19 -39.12
C ALA A 158 -37.25 6.26 -39.63
N GLN A 159 -37.01 6.94 -40.76
CA GLN A 159 -35.67 7.19 -41.28
C GLN A 159 -34.88 8.19 -40.42
N ALA A 160 -35.54 9.21 -39.88
CA ALA A 160 -34.92 10.17 -38.97
C ALA A 160 -34.55 9.56 -37.61
N ALA A 161 -35.17 8.43 -37.24
CA ALA A 161 -34.95 7.73 -35.98
C ALA A 161 -33.78 6.72 -36.00
N VAL A 162 -33.15 6.49 -37.16
CA VAL A 162 -31.98 5.61 -37.35
C VAL A 162 -30.69 6.43 -37.31
#